data_AF-A0A2V6PQA6-F1
#
_entry.id   AF-A0A2V6PQA6-F1
#
_cell.length_a   1.000
_cell.length_b   1.000
_cell.length_c   1.000
_cell.angle_alpha   90.00
_cell.angle_beta   90.00
_cell.angle_gamma   90.00
#
_symmetry.space_group_name_H-M   'P 1'
#
loop_
_entity.id
_entity.type
_entity.pdbx_description
1 polymer ?
#
loop_
_entity_poly.entity_id
_entity_poly.type
_entity_poly.pdbx_seq_one_letter_code
_entity_poly.pdbx_strand_id
1 'polypeptide(L)'
;GVFAAGDVIGPPGLASIAMEQARVAVCHAFGIDFKKVADRFHPTYVFSIPEAAWVGLTEEEARTGGLDYETGRSSFGTNAKARISGFPDGLVKLVFQFVIHESGTIEHFIDATFAVPTRSEAYKYAAYDGLTRLSRRKPAMTR
;
A
#
# COMPACT_ATOMS: atom_id res chain seq x y z
N GLY A 1 12.57 7.82 31.39
CA GLY A 1 11.15 8.16 31.18
C GLY A 1 10.31 6.90 31.20
N VAL A 2 8.99 7.04 31.19
CA VAL A 2 8.04 5.91 31.03
C VAL A 2 7.56 5.89 29.57
N PHE A 3 7.49 4.72 28.96
CA PHE A 3 7.08 4.53 27.56
C PHE A 3 5.91 3.55 27.45
N ALA A 4 5.13 3.68 26.39
CA ALA A 4 3.98 2.83 26.10
C ALA A 4 3.89 2.51 24.60
N ALA A 5 3.34 1.34 24.27
CA ALA A 5 3.17 0.84 22.91
C ALA A 5 1.99 -0.13 22.84
N GLY A 6 1.41 -0.28 21.65
CA GLY A 6 0.22 -1.10 21.39
C GLY A 6 -1.08 -0.38 21.73
N ASP A 7 -2.15 -1.15 21.90
CA ASP A 7 -3.52 -0.62 22.03
C ASP A 7 -3.70 0.40 23.17
N VAL A 8 -2.84 0.37 24.18
CA VAL A 8 -2.82 1.34 25.29
C VAL A 8 -2.57 2.79 24.83
N ILE A 9 -1.94 3.00 23.67
CA ILE A 9 -1.71 4.33 23.10
C ILE A 9 -2.77 4.75 22.06
N GLY A 10 -3.81 3.92 21.85
CA GLY A 10 -4.90 4.19 20.93
C GLY A 10 -4.77 3.48 19.57
N PRO A 11 -5.71 3.73 18.64
CA PRO A 11 -5.76 3.07 17.34
C PRO A 11 -4.56 3.42 16.42
N PRO A 12 -4.23 2.56 15.43
CA PRO A 12 -4.90 1.30 15.07
C PRO A 12 -4.41 0.12 15.91
N GLY A 13 -5.33 -0.69 16.43
CA GLY A 13 -5.01 -1.87 17.24
C GLY A 13 -4.55 -3.07 16.39
N LEU A 14 -3.33 -3.00 15.85
CA LEU A 14 -2.71 -4.07 15.06
C LEU A 14 -1.42 -4.53 15.73
N ALA A 15 -1.22 -5.85 15.80
CA ALA A 15 -0.01 -6.43 16.40
C ALA A 15 1.28 -5.96 15.71
N SER A 16 1.27 -5.83 14.38
CA SER A 16 2.41 -5.31 13.61
C SER A 16 2.77 -3.87 14.02
N ILE A 17 1.76 -3.02 14.21
CA ILE A 17 1.93 -1.63 14.67
C ILE A 17 2.46 -1.61 16.10
N ALA A 18 1.91 -2.45 16.99
CA ALA A 18 2.39 -2.55 18.38
C ALA A 18 3.88 -2.94 18.44
N MET A 19 4.33 -3.89 17.60
CA MET A 19 5.74 -4.28 17.51
C MET A 19 6.63 -3.14 17.04
N GLU A 20 6.15 -2.33 16.10
CA GLU A 20 6.87 -1.16 15.61
C GLU A 20 6.96 -0.04 16.65
N GLN A 21 5.84 0.29 17.29
CA GLN A 21 5.78 1.25 18.39
C GLN A 21 6.71 0.84 19.54
N ALA A 22 6.74 -0.46 19.88
CA ALA A 22 7.64 -1.00 20.89
C ALA A 22 9.11 -0.81 20.49
N ARG A 23 9.44 -0.98 19.21
CA ARG A 23 10.80 -0.73 18.69
C ARG A 23 11.22 0.72 18.88
N VAL A 24 10.34 1.67 18.58
CA VAL A 24 10.57 3.11 18.80
C VAL A 24 10.76 3.41 20.29
N ALA A 25 9.88 2.87 21.13
CA ALA A 25 9.95 3.04 22.58
C ALA A 25 11.29 2.55 23.15
N VAL A 26 11.76 1.37 22.74
CA VAL A 26 13.07 0.82 23.15
C VAL A 26 14.21 1.70 22.65
N CYS A 27 14.17 2.17 21.40
CA CYS A 27 15.19 3.06 20.87
C CYS A 27 15.31 4.34 21.71
N HIS A 28 14.19 4.95 22.10
CA HIS A 28 14.20 6.12 22.97
C HIS A 28 14.63 5.80 24.41
N ALA A 29 14.22 4.66 24.97
CA ALA A 29 14.56 4.28 26.33
C ALA A 29 16.07 4.08 26.52
N PHE A 30 16.75 3.55 25.50
CA PHE A 30 18.17 3.22 25.54
C PHE A 30 19.07 4.18 24.74
N GLY A 31 18.50 5.22 24.14
CA GLY A 31 19.27 6.17 23.32
C GLY A 31 19.88 5.55 22.05
N ILE A 32 19.22 4.53 21.48
CA ILE A 32 19.68 3.85 20.27
C ILE A 32 19.28 4.67 19.05
N ASP A 33 20.26 5.11 18.26
CA ASP A 33 20.03 5.86 17.02
C ASP A 33 19.68 4.92 15.86
N PHE A 34 18.47 4.35 15.89
CA PHE A 34 17.99 3.42 14.87
C PHE A 34 16.60 3.80 14.33
N LYS A 35 15.55 3.74 15.17
CA LYS A 35 14.17 4.07 14.76
C LYS A 35 13.52 4.99 15.77
N LYS A 36 13.16 6.22 15.34
CA LYS A 36 12.65 7.31 16.20
C LYS A 36 11.15 7.56 16.08
N VAL A 37 10.56 7.14 14.97
CA VAL A 37 9.13 7.29 14.70
C VAL A 37 8.60 6.00 14.09
N ALA A 38 7.35 5.68 14.38
CA ALA A 38 6.63 4.63 13.66
C ALA A 38 6.27 5.14 12.26
N ASP A 39 6.17 4.23 11.31
CA ASP A 39 5.87 4.51 9.92
C ASP A 39 4.48 5.13 9.82
N ARG A 40 4.33 6.14 8.98
CA ARG A 40 3.04 6.84 8.82
C ARG A 40 1.95 5.92 8.27
N PHE A 41 2.33 4.97 7.43
CA PHE A 41 1.42 4.10 6.70
C PHE A 41 1.59 2.67 7.15
N HIS A 42 0.55 2.14 7.77
CA HIS A 42 0.54 0.79 8.31
C HIS A 42 -0.26 -0.12 7.39
N PRO A 43 0.32 -1.25 6.92
CA PRO A 43 -0.46 -2.25 6.22
C PRO A 43 -1.56 -2.80 7.13
N THR A 44 -2.80 -2.70 6.65
CA THR A 44 -3.98 -3.26 7.32
C THR A 44 -4.46 -4.46 6.51
N TYR A 45 -4.91 -5.49 7.22
CA TYR A 45 -5.35 -6.74 6.63
C TYR A 45 -6.59 -7.27 7.35
N VAL A 46 -7.46 -7.92 6.57
CA VAL A 46 -8.66 -8.63 7.00
C VAL A 46 -8.58 -10.02 6.41
N PHE A 47 -8.45 -11.02 7.26
CA PHE A 47 -8.37 -12.44 6.88
C PHE A 47 -9.75 -13.04 6.60
N SER A 48 -10.52 -12.40 5.73
CA SER A 48 -11.80 -12.91 5.21
C SER A 48 -11.59 -13.82 3.99
N ILE A 49 -12.67 -14.35 3.42
CA ILE A 49 -12.66 -15.05 2.13
C ILE A 49 -13.54 -14.24 1.15
N PRO A 50 -12.97 -13.57 0.13
CA PRO A 50 -11.54 -13.38 -0.11
C PRO A 50 -10.87 -12.47 0.93
N GLU A 51 -9.55 -12.57 1.06
CA GLU A 51 -8.76 -11.70 1.94
C GLU A 51 -8.75 -10.26 1.40
N ALA A 52 -8.65 -9.29 2.31
CA ALA A 52 -8.49 -7.89 1.95
C ALA A 52 -7.29 -7.30 2.68
N ALA A 53 -6.45 -6.55 1.96
CA ALA A 53 -5.34 -5.81 2.55
C ALA A 53 -5.13 -4.50 1.81
N TRP A 54 -4.70 -3.46 2.52
CA TRP A 54 -4.39 -2.16 1.95
C TRP A 54 -3.34 -1.44 2.80
N VAL A 55 -2.68 -0.47 2.18
CA VAL A 55 -1.73 0.44 2.83
C VAL A 55 -1.80 1.77 2.10
N GLY A 56 -1.57 2.87 2.82
CA GLY A 56 -1.64 4.21 2.23
C GLY A 56 -3.06 4.76 2.16
N LEU A 57 -3.25 5.75 1.28
CA LEU A 57 -4.52 6.45 1.09
C LEU A 57 -5.47 5.66 0.20
N THR A 58 -6.75 5.70 0.55
CA THR A 58 -7.85 5.31 -0.32
C THR A 58 -8.12 6.36 -1.40
N GLU A 59 -8.85 5.98 -2.46
CA GLU A 59 -9.35 6.96 -3.45
C GLU A 59 -10.24 8.03 -2.81
N GLU A 60 -10.99 7.68 -1.77
CA GLU A 60 -11.88 8.60 -1.07
C GLU A 60 -11.08 9.66 -0.31
N GLU A 61 -10.05 9.23 0.42
CA GLU A 61 -9.16 10.13 1.14
C GLU A 61 -8.35 11.00 0.19
N ALA A 62 -7.87 10.44 -0.93
CA ALA A 62 -7.16 11.21 -1.96
C ALA A 62 -8.07 12.27 -2.59
N ARG A 63 -9.33 11.92 -2.89
CA ARG A 63 -10.32 12.86 -3.42
C ARG A 63 -10.67 13.96 -2.42
N THR A 64 -10.93 13.58 -1.17
CA THR A 64 -11.28 14.52 -0.09
C THR A 64 -10.11 15.46 0.23
N GLY A 65 -8.88 14.96 0.13
CA GLY A 65 -7.66 15.75 0.29
C GLY A 65 -7.35 16.69 -0.87
N GLY A 66 -8.19 16.74 -1.92
CA GLY A 66 -7.97 17.56 -3.11
C GLY A 66 -6.70 17.15 -3.86
N LEU A 67 -6.28 15.90 -3.70
CA LEU A 67 -5.02 15.43 -4.20
C LEU A 67 -5.14 15.01 -5.66
N ASP A 68 -4.08 15.28 -6.44
CA ASP A 68 -4.02 14.76 -7.79
C ASP A 68 -3.57 13.29 -7.76
N TYR A 69 -4.49 12.38 -8.09
CA TYR A 69 -4.24 10.95 -8.11
C TYR A 69 -4.78 10.30 -9.38
N GLU A 70 -4.25 9.12 -9.68
CA GLU A 70 -4.89 8.20 -10.60
C GLU A 70 -4.87 6.79 -10.04
N THR A 71 -5.65 5.87 -10.62
CA THR A 71 -5.81 4.50 -10.14
C THR A 71 -5.65 3.46 -11.22
N GLY A 72 -5.25 2.27 -10.80
CA GLY A 72 -4.97 1.15 -11.70
C GLY A 72 -5.44 -0.14 -11.05
N ARG A 73 -6.02 -1.04 -11.83
CA ARG A 73 -6.66 -2.26 -11.33
C ARG A 73 -6.25 -3.48 -12.14
N SER A 74 -6.13 -4.61 -11.45
CA SER A 74 -5.98 -5.93 -12.07
C SER A 74 -6.87 -6.93 -11.37
N SER A 75 -7.64 -7.70 -12.14
CA SER A 75 -8.44 -8.80 -11.61
C SER A 75 -7.59 -10.05 -11.41
N PHE A 76 -7.92 -10.87 -10.41
CA PHE A 76 -7.37 -12.23 -10.30
C PHE A 76 -7.97 -13.19 -11.33
N GLY A 77 -9.12 -12.89 -11.93
CA GLY A 77 -9.73 -13.71 -12.97
C GLY A 77 -8.87 -13.82 -14.24
N THR A 78 -8.05 -12.80 -14.52
CA THR A 78 -7.09 -12.79 -15.64
C THR A 78 -5.69 -13.26 -15.24
N ASN A 79 -5.44 -13.53 -13.95
CA ASN A 79 -4.13 -13.99 -13.46
C ASN A 79 -4.02 -15.52 -13.56
N ALA A 80 -2.97 -16.00 -14.24
CA ALA A 80 -2.77 -17.43 -14.48
C ALA A 80 -2.61 -18.24 -13.18
N LYS A 81 -1.87 -17.71 -12.19
CA LYS A 81 -1.65 -18.39 -10.91
C LYS A 81 -2.93 -18.48 -10.09
N ALA A 82 -3.71 -17.40 -10.05
CA ALA A 82 -5.00 -17.36 -9.35
C ALA A 82 -5.95 -18.44 -9.89
N ARG A 83 -6.07 -18.53 -11.22
CA ARG A 83 -6.84 -19.57 -11.91
C ARG A 83 -6.36 -20.98 -11.61
N ILE A 84 -5.06 -21.24 -11.72
CA ILE A 84 -4.49 -22.57 -11.43
C ILE A 84 -4.71 -22.95 -9.95
N SER A 85 -4.68 -21.97 -9.04
CA SER A 85 -4.89 -22.22 -7.61
C SER A 85 -6.35 -22.42 -7.20
N GLY A 86 -7.32 -22.24 -8.11
CA GLY A 86 -8.75 -22.36 -7.79
C GLY A 86 -9.37 -21.16 -7.07
N PHE A 87 -8.67 -20.04 -6.99
CA PHE A 87 -9.17 -18.79 -6.37
C PHE A 87 -9.08 -17.63 -7.38
N PRO A 88 -9.93 -17.59 -8.41
CA PRO A 88 -9.93 -16.53 -9.42
C PRO A 88 -10.58 -15.23 -8.91
N ASP A 89 -11.28 -15.28 -7.77
CA ASP A 89 -11.99 -14.15 -7.20
C ASP A 89 -11.03 -13.18 -6.51
N GLY A 90 -11.22 -11.88 -6.74
CA GLY A 90 -10.42 -10.81 -6.14
C GLY A 90 -9.82 -9.86 -7.17
N LEU A 91 -9.19 -8.80 -6.64
CA LEU A 91 -8.54 -7.77 -7.44
C LEU A 91 -7.40 -7.12 -6.66
N VAL A 92 -6.44 -6.57 -7.40
CA VAL A 92 -5.45 -5.62 -6.90
C VAL A 92 -5.79 -4.24 -7.46
N LYS A 93 -5.69 -3.22 -6.60
CA LYS A 93 -5.92 -1.81 -6.94
C LYS A 93 -4.78 -0.96 -6.40
N LEU A 94 -4.27 -0.06 -7.24
CA LEU A 94 -3.25 0.91 -6.90
C LEU A 94 -3.81 2.34 -6.99
N VAL A 95 -3.35 3.22 -6.10
CA VAL A 95 -3.61 4.68 -6.12
C VAL A 95 -2.26 5.38 -6.27
N PHE A 96 -1.97 5.94 -7.44
CA PHE A 96 -0.61 6.25 -7.90
C PHE A 96 0.06 7.48 -7.28
N GLN A 97 -0.69 8.32 -6.57
CA GLN A 97 -0.08 9.44 -5.88
C GLN A 97 0.84 9.00 -4.73
N PHE A 98 0.53 7.84 -4.12
CA PHE A 98 1.31 7.26 -3.04
C PHE A 98 2.70 6.79 -3.51
N VAL A 99 2.80 6.20 -4.72
CA VAL A 99 4.07 5.74 -5.29
C VAL A 99 5.03 6.92 -5.50
N ILE A 100 4.50 8.05 -5.97
CA ILE A 100 5.27 9.24 -6.34
C ILE A 100 5.74 10.03 -5.09
N HIS A 101 5.02 9.97 -3.97
CA HIS A 101 5.36 10.73 -2.75
C HIS A 101 6.64 10.24 -2.05
N GLU A 102 7.07 8.99 -2.27
CA GLU A 102 8.35 8.43 -1.79
C GLU A 102 9.50 8.61 -2.80
N SER A 103 9.35 9.49 -3.81
CA SER A 103 10.28 9.63 -4.95
C SER A 103 10.46 8.36 -5.80
N GLY A 104 9.67 7.32 -5.55
CA GLY A 104 9.58 6.15 -6.40
C GLY A 104 8.76 6.46 -7.65
N THR A 105 9.22 6.00 -8.80
CA THR A 105 8.40 6.09 -10.02
C THR A 105 7.51 4.86 -10.13
N ILE A 106 6.44 4.95 -10.91
CA ILE A 106 5.59 3.79 -11.21
C ILE A 106 6.39 2.66 -11.89
N GLU A 107 7.45 3.02 -12.62
CA GLU A 107 8.43 2.10 -13.18
C GLU A 107 9.22 1.37 -12.08
N HIS A 108 9.65 2.06 -11.01
CA HIS A 108 10.28 1.41 -9.86
C HIS A 108 9.36 0.36 -9.21
N PHE A 109 8.06 0.64 -9.11
CA PHE A 109 7.10 -0.31 -8.57
C PHE A 109 6.87 -1.52 -9.49
N ILE A 110 6.83 -1.28 -10.81
CA ILE A 110 6.73 -2.33 -11.83
C ILE A 110 7.95 -3.27 -11.77
N ASP A 111 9.15 -2.71 -11.62
CA ASP A 111 10.40 -3.48 -11.58
C ASP A 111 10.62 -4.19 -10.24
N ALA A 112 10.12 -3.63 -9.13
CA ALA A 112 10.16 -4.26 -7.80
C ALA A 112 9.18 -5.43 -7.64
N THR A 113 8.23 -5.59 -8.55
CA THR A 113 7.28 -6.70 -8.52
C THR A 113 7.94 -7.96 -9.10
N PHE A 114 8.46 -8.83 -8.21
CA PHE A 114 9.17 -10.06 -8.56
C PHE A 114 8.45 -10.92 -9.61
N ALA A 115 9.21 -11.34 -10.64
CA ALA A 115 8.76 -12.18 -11.75
C ALA A 115 8.49 -13.65 -11.35
N VAL A 116 7.81 -14.39 -12.25
CA VAL A 116 7.27 -15.79 -12.19
C VAL A 116 5.86 -15.93 -11.57
N PRO A 117 5.01 -16.93 -11.97
CA PRO A 117 3.56 -16.82 -11.86
C PRO A 117 3.10 -16.86 -10.40
N THR A 118 2.93 -15.67 -9.84
CA THR A 118 2.43 -15.41 -8.49
C THR A 118 1.21 -14.51 -8.59
N ARG A 119 0.36 -14.47 -7.55
CA ARG A 119 -0.73 -13.47 -7.48
C ARG A 119 -0.17 -12.05 -7.43
N SER A 120 1.10 -11.89 -7.04
CA SER A 120 1.80 -10.62 -7.03
C SER A 120 1.93 -9.99 -8.42
N GLU A 121 1.83 -10.77 -9.50
CA GLU A 121 1.79 -10.24 -10.87
C GLU A 121 0.61 -9.27 -11.10
N ALA A 122 -0.48 -9.39 -10.32
CA ALA A 122 -1.60 -8.45 -10.41
C ALA A 122 -1.21 -7.01 -10.02
N TYR A 123 -0.19 -6.81 -9.19
CA TYR A 123 0.35 -5.47 -8.89
C TYR A 123 0.96 -4.82 -10.13
N LYS A 124 1.68 -5.62 -10.94
CA LYS A 124 2.29 -5.16 -12.19
C LYS A 124 1.23 -4.73 -13.22
N TYR A 125 0.20 -5.56 -13.44
CA TYR A 125 -0.88 -5.20 -14.37
C TYR A 125 -1.72 -4.03 -13.87
N ALA A 126 -1.93 -3.91 -12.55
CA ALA A 126 -2.57 -2.73 -11.97
C ALA A 126 -1.75 -1.46 -12.27
N ALA A 127 -0.41 -1.53 -12.18
CA ALA A 127 0.47 -0.42 -12.55
C ALA A 127 0.36 -0.05 -14.04
N TYR A 128 0.33 -1.03 -14.96
CA TYR A 128 0.14 -0.77 -16.39
C TYR A 128 -1.23 -0.17 -16.72
N ASP A 129 -2.31 -0.62 -16.08
CA ASP A 129 -3.64 -0.01 -16.22
C ASP A 129 -3.58 1.47 -15.78
N GLY A 130 -2.89 1.74 -14.67
CA GLY A 130 -2.61 3.08 -14.19
C GLY A 130 -1.91 4.00 -15.17
N LEU A 131 -0.77 3.54 -15.70
CA LEU A 131 -0.01 4.26 -16.72
C LEU A 131 -0.86 4.59 -17.94
N THR A 132 -1.65 3.62 -18.41
CA THR A 132 -2.54 3.78 -19.56
C THR A 132 -3.61 4.83 -19.30
N ARG A 133 -4.15 4.91 -18.08
CA ARG A 133 -5.14 5.92 -17.69
C ARG A 133 -4.50 7.30 -17.59
N LEU A 134 -3.33 7.38 -16.97
CA LEU A 134 -2.57 8.62 -16.83
C LEU A 134 -2.19 9.20 -18.20
N SER A 135 -1.73 8.37 -19.15
CA SER A 135 -1.36 8.81 -20.50
C SER A 135 -2.55 9.33 -21.32
N ARG A 136 -3.77 8.91 -20.96
CA ARG A 136 -5.02 9.36 -21.60
C ARG A 136 -5.62 10.60 -20.92
N ARG A 137 -5.11 10.98 -19.75
CA ARG A 137 -5.60 12.12 -18.98
C ARG A 137 -5.19 13.41 -19.68
N LYS A 138 -6.17 14.22 -20.10
CA LYS A 138 -5.88 15.59 -20.56
C LYS A 138 -5.29 16.38 -19.38
N PRO A 139 -4.22 17.15 -19.57
CA PRO A 139 -3.69 18.00 -18.51
C PRO A 139 -4.81 18.92 -18.03
N ALA A 140 -4.98 19.01 -16.70
CA ALA A 140 -5.91 19.97 -16.12
C ALA A 140 -5.51 21.36 -16.61
N MET A 141 -6.43 22.07 -17.28
CA MET A 141 -6.23 23.46 -17.65
C MET A 141 -5.88 24.23 -16.39
N THR A 142 -4.64 24.69 -16.30
CA THR A 142 -4.16 25.56 -15.22
C THR A 142 -5.05 26.81 -15.23
N ARG A 143 -5.79 27.03 -14.14
CA ARG A 143 -6.48 28.30 -13.88
C ARG A 143 -5.53 29.27 -13.22
#